data_AF-A0A0D2LMR3-F1
#
_entry.id   AF-A0A0D2LMR3-F1
#
_cell.length_a   1.000
_cell.length_b   1.000
_cell.length_c   1.000
_cell.angle_alpha   90.00
_cell.angle_beta   90.00
_cell.angle_gamma   90.00
#
_symmetry.space_group_name_H-M   'P 1'
#
loop_
_entity.id
_entity.type
_entity.pdbx_description
1 polymer ?
#
loop_
_entity_poly.entity_id
_entity_poly.type
_entity_poly.pdbx_seq_one_letter_code
_entity_poly.pdbx_strand_id
1 'polypeptide(L)'
;MPTILNAASGSANPATSLSALWAYLQPALDHIVKSPSTDSNGKAPAIDFGLYAGIHSACYNYFTVQSEANAISPTTPFDSQQSSTSGTDIYVQLDKYFAEAAREISLGAPLDDIALIQYILPSFNRFHAGAQSSNRLLSYVNRHYVKRAVDEDRGWLRLTDVLESVAKSVASDDSREIVSRKFREKRLEELKKWGYQPGDSTEKVVFAESCAEAASPPDRIIPVLSLAHRRFRLEFIEPLLAVPKVTGKNNSKIKNKVPKTPLGANPARPKGRLARAVKTVLESDTINEGERFRLASGLANTLQVVGIREDHSLRKRLDKYVASVPPVMPSPPP
;
A
#
# COMPACT_ATOMS: atom_id res chain seq x y z
N MET A 1 30.09 -11.25 13.44
CA MET A 1 30.73 -10.94 12.14
C MET A 1 29.63 -10.62 11.15
N PRO A 2 29.46 -9.36 10.70
CA PRO A 2 28.50 -9.07 9.64
C PRO A 2 29.06 -9.59 8.32
N THR A 3 28.29 -10.43 7.64
CA THR A 3 28.60 -10.92 6.30
C THR A 3 28.58 -9.73 5.34
N ILE A 4 29.76 -9.24 4.98
CA ILE A 4 29.92 -8.27 3.91
C ILE A 4 29.39 -8.94 2.65
N LEU A 5 28.28 -8.43 2.10
CA LEU A 5 27.75 -8.83 0.81
C LEU A 5 28.77 -8.43 -0.26
N ASN A 6 29.74 -9.31 -0.52
CA ASN A 6 30.69 -9.15 -1.58
C ASN A 6 29.92 -9.25 -2.90
N ALA A 7 29.89 -8.16 -3.65
CA ALA A 7 29.20 -8.10 -4.94
C ALA A 7 29.77 -9.18 -5.85
N ALA A 8 28.90 -9.98 -6.46
CA ALA A 8 29.31 -10.95 -7.46
C ALA A 8 29.98 -10.20 -8.62
N SER A 9 31.31 -10.26 -8.69
CA SER A 9 32.14 -9.89 -9.84
C SER A 9 31.97 -10.91 -10.99
N GLY A 10 30.73 -11.21 -11.36
CA GLY A 10 30.40 -11.89 -12.61
C GLY A 10 30.30 -10.85 -13.71
N SER A 11 30.98 -11.07 -14.83
CA SER A 11 31.08 -10.22 -16.02
C SER A 11 29.75 -9.88 -16.74
N ALA A 12 28.60 -10.19 -16.14
CA ALA A 12 27.29 -9.94 -16.73
C ALA A 12 26.80 -8.55 -16.32
N ASN A 13 26.66 -7.66 -17.30
CA ASN A 13 26.02 -6.35 -17.09
C ASN A 13 24.57 -6.57 -16.58
N PRO A 14 24.21 -6.11 -15.38
CA PRO A 14 22.88 -6.34 -14.80
C PRO A 14 21.75 -5.72 -15.64
N ALA A 15 22.05 -4.73 -16.49
CA ALA A 15 21.07 -4.08 -17.34
C ALA A 15 20.68 -4.87 -18.61
N THR A 16 21.27 -6.04 -18.85
CA THR A 16 21.06 -6.83 -20.09
C THR A 16 19.71 -7.53 -20.16
N SER A 17 19.11 -7.87 -19.01
CA SER A 17 17.82 -8.54 -18.92
C SER A 17 17.19 -8.32 -17.55
N LEU A 18 15.87 -8.49 -17.45
CA LEU A 18 15.15 -8.43 -16.18
C LEU A 18 15.74 -9.40 -15.16
N SER A 19 16.08 -10.63 -15.59
CA SER A 19 16.61 -11.67 -14.72
C SER A 19 17.95 -11.25 -14.09
N ALA A 20 18.86 -10.71 -14.90
CA ALA A 20 20.15 -10.23 -14.41
C ALA A 20 19.99 -9.01 -13.48
N LEU A 21 19.13 -8.06 -13.84
CA LEU A 21 18.85 -6.90 -13.01
C LEU A 21 18.24 -7.31 -11.67
N TRP A 22 17.27 -8.23 -11.70
CA TRP A 22 16.58 -8.69 -10.51
C TRP A 22 17.50 -9.49 -9.58
N ALA A 23 18.37 -10.35 -10.13
CA ALA A 23 19.37 -11.07 -9.35
C ALA A 23 20.35 -10.12 -8.63
N TYR A 24 20.64 -8.96 -9.23
CA TYR A 24 21.47 -7.92 -8.61
C TYR A 24 20.70 -7.08 -7.58
N LEU A 25 19.43 -6.77 -7.85
CA LEU A 25 18.58 -5.91 -7.02
C LEU A 25 18.01 -6.63 -5.79
N GLN A 26 17.55 -7.87 -5.94
CA GLN A 26 16.78 -8.59 -4.93
C GLN A 26 17.51 -8.72 -3.58
N PRO A 27 18.82 -9.06 -3.51
CA PRO A 27 19.51 -9.15 -2.22
C PRO A 27 19.50 -7.83 -1.44
N ALA A 28 19.59 -6.70 -2.13
CA ALA A 28 19.49 -5.39 -1.51
C ALA A 28 18.07 -5.09 -1.02
N LEU A 29 17.04 -5.47 -1.80
CA LEU A 29 15.64 -5.36 -1.38
C LEU A 29 15.36 -6.22 -0.14
N ASP A 30 15.83 -7.47 -0.13
CA ASP A 30 15.66 -8.37 1.02
C ASP A 30 16.33 -7.80 2.27
N HIS A 31 17.52 -7.23 2.11
CA HIS A 31 18.21 -6.57 3.23
C HIS A 31 17.44 -5.36 3.79
N ILE A 32 16.84 -4.51 2.94
CA ILE A 32 16.12 -3.32 3.41
C ILE A 32 14.68 -3.59 3.88
N VAL A 33 14.00 -4.58 3.29
CA VAL A 33 12.58 -4.87 3.58
C VAL A 33 12.41 -5.97 4.61
N LYS A 34 13.22 -7.04 4.56
CA LYS A 34 13.01 -8.25 5.36
C LYS A 34 13.92 -8.34 6.59
N SER A 35 15.14 -7.83 6.51
CA SER A 35 16.07 -7.92 7.65
C SER A 35 15.55 -7.17 8.89
N PRO A 36 15.81 -7.70 10.10
CA PRO A 36 15.57 -6.96 11.34
C PRO A 36 16.34 -5.63 11.31
N SER A 37 15.67 -4.54 11.68
CA SER A 37 16.37 -3.27 11.93
C SER A 37 16.91 -3.25 13.35
N THR A 38 18.18 -2.87 13.50
CA THR A 38 18.81 -2.58 14.79
C THR A 38 18.66 -1.11 15.20
N ASP A 39 18.09 -0.26 14.33
CA ASP A 39 17.91 1.16 14.61
C ASP A 39 16.67 1.38 15.49
N SER A 40 16.89 1.97 16.66
CA SER A 40 15.83 2.36 17.61
C SER A 40 14.86 3.40 17.02
N ASN A 41 15.26 4.12 15.97
CA ASN A 41 14.41 5.11 15.30
C ASN A 41 13.48 4.49 14.24
N GLY A 42 13.48 3.16 14.08
CA GLY A 42 12.59 2.48 13.15
C GLY A 42 12.95 2.67 11.67
N LYS A 43 14.21 3.05 11.36
CA LYS A 43 14.69 3.14 9.98
C LYS A 43 14.97 1.75 9.41
N ALA A 44 14.88 1.63 8.09
CA ALA A 44 15.31 0.42 7.40
C ALA A 44 16.83 0.22 7.55
N PRO A 45 17.34 -1.02 7.51
CA PRO A 45 18.76 -1.30 7.40
C PRO A 45 19.41 -0.52 6.25
N ALA A 46 20.57 0.08 6.51
CA ALA A 46 21.30 0.81 5.49
C ALA A 46 21.93 -0.15 4.48
N ILE A 47 21.98 0.28 3.22
CA ILE A 47 22.79 -0.35 2.17
C ILE A 47 24.04 0.47 1.94
N ASP A 48 25.14 -0.21 1.60
CA ASP A 48 26.39 0.45 1.24
C ASP A 48 26.18 1.40 0.05
N PHE A 49 26.89 2.53 0.06
CA PHE A 49 26.76 3.55 -0.97
C PHE A 49 27.16 3.02 -2.35
N GLY A 50 28.19 2.17 -2.44
CA GLY A 50 28.62 1.55 -3.69
C GLY A 50 27.52 0.66 -4.27
N LEU A 51 26.86 -0.14 -3.43
CA LEU A 51 25.72 -0.95 -3.84
C LEU A 51 24.51 -0.08 -4.27
N TYR A 52 24.20 0.98 -3.51
CA TYR A 52 23.14 1.93 -3.86
C TYR A 52 23.39 2.55 -5.25
N ALA A 53 24.58 3.10 -5.48
CA ALA A 53 24.96 3.74 -6.74
C ALA A 53 24.99 2.74 -7.90
N GLY A 54 25.47 1.52 -7.64
CA GLY A 54 25.47 0.41 -8.61
C GLY A 54 24.07 0.04 -9.05
N ILE A 55 23.13 -0.14 -8.11
CA ILE A 55 21.72 -0.45 -8.41
C ILE A 55 21.06 0.69 -9.18
N HIS A 56 21.28 1.94 -8.76
CA HIS A 56 20.73 3.10 -9.46
C HIS A 56 21.21 3.15 -10.92
N SER A 57 22.51 2.94 -11.15
CA SER A 57 23.10 2.91 -12.48
C SER A 57 22.61 1.72 -13.32
N ALA A 58 22.47 0.54 -12.71
CA ALA A 58 21.92 -0.65 -13.37
C ALA A 58 20.46 -0.44 -13.81
N CYS A 59 19.63 0.16 -12.95
CA CYS A 59 18.26 0.50 -13.29
C CYS A 59 18.20 1.54 -14.41
N TYR A 60 19.02 2.59 -14.35
CA TYR A 60 19.12 3.59 -15.43
C TYR A 60 19.45 2.91 -16.77
N ASN A 61 20.52 2.14 -16.81
CA ASN A 61 20.98 1.46 -18.03
C ASN A 61 19.92 0.49 -18.57
N TYR A 62 19.20 -0.21 -17.70
CA TYR A 62 18.13 -1.14 -18.10
C TYR A 62 17.01 -0.42 -18.87
N PHE A 63 16.55 0.70 -18.35
CA PHE A 63 15.51 1.51 -19.00
C PHE A 63 16.01 2.13 -20.31
N THR A 64 17.28 2.56 -20.37
CA THR A 64 17.88 3.10 -21.59
C THR A 64 17.96 2.05 -22.70
N VAL A 65 18.51 0.86 -22.40
CA VAL A 65 18.64 -0.25 -23.37
C VAL A 65 17.27 -0.70 -23.89
N GLN A 66 16.27 -0.83 -23.01
CA GLN A 66 14.92 -1.18 -23.45
C GLN A 66 14.27 -0.10 -24.32
N SER A 67 14.54 1.17 -24.03
CA SER A 67 14.00 2.28 -24.83
C SER A 67 14.61 2.30 -26.23
N GLU A 68 15.91 2.05 -26.37
CA GLU A 68 16.61 1.94 -27.65
C GLU A 68 16.11 0.74 -28.48
N ALA A 69 15.95 -0.44 -27.86
CA ALA A 69 15.43 -1.62 -28.53
C ALA A 69 14.01 -1.41 -29.08
N ASN A 70 13.17 -0.68 -28.35
CA ASN A 70 11.82 -0.31 -28.79
C ASN A 70 11.80 0.72 -29.93
N ALA A 71 12.82 1.59 -30.03
CA ALA A 71 12.92 2.60 -31.09
C ALA A 71 13.38 2.02 -32.44
N ILE A 72 14.13 0.92 -32.44
CA ILE A 72 14.71 0.29 -33.64
C ILE A 72 13.73 -0.68 -34.32
N SER A 73 12.69 -1.14 -33.62
CA SER A 73 11.69 -2.07 -34.16
C SER A 73 10.54 -1.31 -34.86
N PRO A 74 10.43 -1.29 -36.20
CA PRO A 74 9.30 -0.68 -36.88
C PRO A 74 8.05 -1.53 -36.64
N THR A 75 7.12 -1.01 -35.83
CA THR A 75 5.86 -1.68 -35.55
C THR A 75 4.95 -1.62 -36.77
N THR A 76 4.52 -2.78 -37.26
CA THR A 76 3.38 -2.91 -38.18
C THR A 76 2.09 -2.54 -37.42
N PRO A 77 1.06 -1.98 -38.09
CA PRO A 77 -0.11 -1.39 -37.41
C PRO A 77 -1.00 -2.37 -36.64
N PHE A 78 -0.71 -3.67 -36.68
CA PHE A 78 -1.58 -4.74 -36.20
C PHE A 78 -1.11 -5.42 -34.91
N ASP A 79 0.12 -5.16 -34.46
CA ASP A 79 0.73 -5.88 -33.31
C ASP A 79 1.06 -4.96 -32.11
N SER A 80 0.48 -3.76 -32.09
CA SER A 80 0.74 -2.69 -31.10
C SER A 80 0.22 -2.99 -29.69
N GLN A 81 -0.28 -4.20 -29.40
CA GLN A 81 -0.69 -4.59 -28.05
C GLN A 81 0.43 -5.27 -27.24
N GLN A 82 1.56 -5.62 -27.85
CA GLN A 82 2.67 -6.33 -27.17
C GLN A 82 4.04 -5.65 -27.31
N SER A 83 4.12 -4.38 -27.70
CA SER A 83 5.36 -3.62 -27.53
C SER A 83 5.65 -3.54 -26.03
N SER A 84 6.59 -4.35 -25.53
CA SER A 84 6.99 -4.45 -24.13
C SER A 84 7.36 -3.06 -23.64
N THR A 85 6.41 -2.40 -22.97
CA THR A 85 6.55 -1.01 -22.61
C THR A 85 7.62 -0.93 -21.54
N SER A 86 8.69 -0.19 -21.82
CA SER A 86 9.90 -0.21 -20.99
C SER A 86 9.54 -0.01 -19.51
N GLY A 87 10.01 -0.93 -18.68
CA GLY A 87 9.81 -0.93 -17.23
C GLY A 87 8.53 -1.62 -16.70
N THR A 88 7.65 -2.14 -17.56
CA THR A 88 6.45 -2.89 -17.11
C THR A 88 6.82 -4.15 -16.34
N ASP A 89 7.83 -4.85 -16.82
CA ASP A 89 8.36 -6.11 -16.29
C ASP A 89 8.95 -5.98 -14.88
N ILE A 90 9.80 -4.97 -14.64
CA ILE A 90 10.34 -4.66 -13.31
C ILE A 90 9.24 -4.21 -12.36
N TYR A 91 8.24 -3.45 -12.83
CA TYR A 91 7.11 -3.05 -11.99
C TYR A 91 6.29 -4.26 -11.54
N VAL A 92 5.98 -5.19 -12.45
CA VAL A 92 5.28 -6.44 -12.13
C VAL A 92 6.12 -7.32 -11.19
N GLN A 93 7.43 -7.35 -11.36
CA GLN A 93 8.31 -8.09 -10.47
C GLN A 93 8.35 -7.50 -9.06
N LEU A 94 8.37 -6.17 -8.92
CA LEU A 94 8.25 -5.47 -7.63
C LEU A 94 6.89 -5.73 -6.96
N ASP A 95 5.82 -5.73 -7.73
CA ASP A 95 4.47 -6.03 -7.26
C ASP A 95 4.38 -7.45 -6.66
N LYS A 96 4.99 -8.45 -7.33
CA LYS A 96 5.12 -9.82 -6.81
C LYS A 96 5.99 -9.88 -5.54
N TYR A 97 7.11 -9.17 -5.55
CA TYR A 97 8.04 -9.11 -4.42
C TYR A 97 7.38 -8.58 -3.15
N PHE A 98 6.69 -7.44 -3.22
CA PHE A 98 5.98 -6.89 -2.06
C PHE A 98 4.82 -7.76 -1.61
N ALA A 99 4.16 -8.48 -2.53
CA ALA A 99 3.14 -9.45 -2.17
C ALA A 99 3.73 -10.61 -1.34
N GLU A 100 4.88 -11.15 -1.76
CA GLU A 100 5.58 -12.21 -1.04
C GLU A 100 6.06 -11.72 0.33
N ALA A 101 6.71 -10.56 0.40
CA ALA A 101 7.17 -9.97 1.66
C ALA A 101 6.00 -9.73 2.64
N ALA A 102 4.86 -9.24 2.17
CA ALA A 102 3.66 -9.08 3.01
C ALA A 102 3.07 -10.42 3.46
N ARG A 103 3.12 -11.46 2.60
CA ARG A 103 2.65 -12.80 2.94
C ARG A 103 3.52 -13.47 3.99
N GLU A 104 4.83 -13.31 3.93
CA GLU A 104 5.75 -13.77 4.98
C GLU A 104 5.39 -13.18 6.35
N ILE A 105 5.08 -11.88 6.40
CA ILE A 105 4.57 -11.21 7.62
C ILE A 105 3.24 -11.83 8.06
N SER A 106 2.32 -12.07 7.13
CA SER A 106 1.04 -12.70 7.46
C SER A 106 1.20 -14.12 8.03
N LEU A 107 2.16 -14.90 7.55
CA LEU A 107 2.44 -16.25 8.04
C LEU A 107 3.01 -16.25 9.47
N GLY A 108 3.72 -15.18 9.86
CA GLY A 108 4.25 -15.01 11.21
C GLY A 108 3.23 -14.47 12.24
N ALA A 109 2.00 -14.18 11.83
CA ALA A 109 1.03 -13.50 12.69
C ALA A 109 0.49 -14.41 13.84
N PRO A 110 0.67 -14.03 15.12
CA PRO A 110 0.33 -14.88 16.27
C PRO A 110 -1.17 -15.06 16.41
N LEU A 111 -1.62 -16.26 16.80
CA LEU A 111 -3.05 -16.60 16.91
C LEU A 111 -3.80 -15.80 17.99
N ASP A 112 -3.11 -15.38 19.05
CA ASP A 112 -3.67 -14.57 20.13
C ASP A 112 -4.04 -13.15 19.67
N ASP A 113 -5.19 -12.67 20.13
CA ASP A 113 -5.80 -11.42 19.70
C ASP A 113 -5.02 -10.17 20.18
N ILE A 114 -4.46 -10.20 21.40
CA ILE A 114 -3.66 -9.08 21.93
C ILE A 114 -2.28 -9.07 21.26
N ALA A 115 -1.64 -10.23 21.21
CA ALA A 115 -0.34 -10.40 20.56
C ALA A 115 -0.41 -10.04 19.07
N LEU A 116 -1.55 -10.25 18.41
CA LEU A 116 -1.75 -9.86 17.01
C LEU A 116 -1.58 -8.35 16.81
N ILE A 117 -2.19 -7.51 17.66
CA ILE A 117 -2.06 -6.05 17.52
C ILE A 117 -0.63 -5.60 17.83
N GLN A 118 -0.03 -6.19 18.86
CA GLN A 118 1.38 -5.94 19.22
C GLN A 118 2.35 -6.39 18.13
N TYR A 119 1.98 -7.39 17.32
CA TYR A 119 2.75 -7.87 16.19
C TYR A 119 2.58 -7.00 14.93
N ILE A 120 1.36 -6.54 14.65
CA ILE A 120 1.06 -5.77 13.43
C ILE A 120 1.89 -4.49 13.36
N LEU A 121 1.99 -3.72 14.45
CA LEU A 121 2.61 -2.40 14.39
C LEU A 121 4.11 -2.45 14.10
N PRO A 122 4.94 -3.22 14.83
CA PRO A 122 6.37 -3.32 14.51
C PRO A 122 6.60 -3.96 13.13
N SER A 123 5.75 -4.91 12.72
CA SER A 123 5.86 -5.55 11.40
C SER A 123 5.55 -4.57 10.27
N PHE A 124 4.48 -3.78 10.43
CA PHE A 124 4.12 -2.72 9.48
C PHE A 124 5.18 -1.63 9.44
N ASN A 125 5.66 -1.13 10.59
CA ASN A 125 6.67 -0.07 10.62
C ASN A 125 7.96 -0.48 9.90
N ARG A 126 8.41 -1.73 10.11
CA ARG A 126 9.57 -2.27 9.41
C ARG A 126 9.33 -2.38 7.90
N PHE A 127 8.20 -2.96 7.51
CA PHE A 127 7.81 -3.09 6.11
C PHE A 127 7.69 -1.71 5.43
N HIS A 128 7.05 -0.75 6.10
CA HIS A 128 6.88 0.63 5.65
C HIS A 128 8.23 1.33 5.46
N ALA A 129 9.13 1.25 6.45
CA ALA A 129 10.46 1.84 6.36
C ALA A 129 11.30 1.21 5.22
N GLY A 130 11.23 -0.12 5.06
CA GLY A 130 11.86 -0.84 3.96
C GLY A 130 11.31 -0.43 2.60
N ALA A 131 9.98 -0.30 2.48
CA ALA A 131 9.31 0.18 1.28
C ALA A 131 9.69 1.63 0.93
N GLN A 132 9.83 2.51 1.93
CA GLN A 132 10.32 3.88 1.71
C GLN A 132 11.75 3.90 1.16
N SER A 133 12.64 3.05 1.71
CA SER A 133 14.01 2.91 1.20
C SER A 133 14.03 2.34 -0.21
N SER A 134 13.22 1.31 -0.48
CA SER A 134 13.06 0.72 -1.81
C SER A 134 12.57 1.76 -2.84
N ASN A 135 11.59 2.59 -2.45
CA ASN A 135 11.07 3.65 -3.31
C ASN A 135 12.11 4.71 -3.66
N ARG A 136 13.02 5.04 -2.73
CA ARG A 136 14.16 5.95 -3.00
C ARG A 136 15.18 5.30 -3.95
N LEU A 137 15.54 4.05 -3.67
CA LEU A 137 16.47 3.25 -4.50
C LEU A 137 15.97 3.11 -5.94
N LEU A 138 14.66 2.88 -6.10
CA LEU A 138 13.99 2.61 -7.37
C LEU A 138 13.23 3.83 -7.91
N SER A 139 13.66 5.05 -7.55
CA SER A 139 12.99 6.29 -7.98
C SER A 139 12.91 6.43 -9.51
N TYR A 140 13.80 5.77 -10.25
CA TYR A 140 13.79 5.73 -11.71
C TYR A 140 12.53 5.03 -12.26
N VAL A 141 12.06 3.96 -11.61
CA VAL A 141 10.81 3.26 -11.97
C VAL A 141 9.62 4.23 -11.87
N ASN A 142 9.57 5.02 -10.80
CA ASN A 142 8.51 6.02 -10.62
C ASN A 142 8.56 7.09 -11.73
N ARG A 143 9.77 7.59 -12.05
CA ARG A 143 9.96 8.68 -13.02
C ARG A 143 9.67 8.28 -14.47
N HIS A 144 10.05 7.07 -14.87
CA HIS A 144 10.03 6.66 -16.28
C HIS A 144 8.92 5.67 -16.63
N TYR A 145 8.54 4.78 -15.71
CA TYR A 145 7.43 3.86 -15.93
C TYR A 145 6.13 4.38 -15.32
N VAL A 146 6.08 4.63 -14.01
CA VAL A 146 4.83 4.98 -13.33
C VAL A 146 4.26 6.29 -13.86
N LYS A 147 5.08 7.35 -13.96
CA LYS A 147 4.66 8.64 -14.51
C LYS A 147 4.04 8.47 -15.91
N ARG A 148 4.73 7.77 -16.81
CA ARG A 148 4.26 7.52 -18.17
C ARG A 148 2.95 6.72 -18.18
N ALA A 149 2.85 5.67 -17.37
CA ALA A 149 1.62 4.89 -17.26
C ALA A 149 0.44 5.73 -16.70
N VAL A 150 0.69 6.65 -15.79
CA VAL A 150 -0.33 7.60 -15.30
C VAL A 150 -0.75 8.56 -16.42
N ASP A 151 0.21 9.09 -17.19
CA ASP A 151 -0.05 9.95 -18.36
C ASP A 151 -0.86 9.20 -19.45
N GLU A 152 -0.69 7.88 -19.56
CA GLU A 152 -1.43 6.95 -20.44
C GLU A 152 -2.75 6.44 -19.82
N ASP A 153 -3.28 7.12 -18.81
CA ASP A 153 -4.55 6.79 -18.15
C ASP A 153 -4.59 5.41 -17.47
N ARG A 154 -3.47 4.98 -16.86
CA ARG A 154 -3.38 3.74 -16.06
C ARG A 154 -3.19 3.99 -14.57
N GLY A 155 -3.25 5.25 -14.14
CA GLY A 155 -3.08 5.67 -12.74
C GLY A 155 -4.18 5.17 -11.80
N TRP A 156 -4.07 5.56 -10.52
CA TRP A 156 -5.07 5.23 -9.49
C TRP A 156 -6.44 5.83 -9.79
N LEU A 157 -6.48 7.02 -10.39
CA LEU A 157 -7.67 7.70 -10.89
C LEU A 157 -7.56 7.82 -12.41
N ARG A 158 -8.45 7.16 -13.15
CA ARG A 158 -8.49 7.26 -14.61
C ARG A 158 -9.46 8.32 -15.07
N LEU A 159 -9.16 8.93 -16.21
CA LEU A 159 -10.05 9.79 -16.95
C LEU A 159 -11.34 9.05 -17.30
N THR A 160 -11.27 7.75 -17.62
CA THR A 160 -12.46 6.91 -17.83
C THR A 160 -13.36 6.84 -16.59
N ASP A 161 -12.80 6.68 -15.39
CA ASP A 161 -13.57 6.68 -14.13
C ASP A 161 -14.27 8.04 -13.90
N VAL A 162 -13.60 9.15 -14.29
CA VAL A 162 -14.16 10.51 -14.21
C VAL A 162 -15.24 10.71 -15.27
N LEU A 163 -14.98 10.37 -16.53
CA LEU A 163 -15.91 10.55 -17.64
C LEU A 163 -17.17 9.72 -17.45
N GLU A 164 -17.10 8.48 -16.95
CA GLU A 164 -18.29 7.69 -16.63
C GLU A 164 -19.13 8.36 -15.52
N SER A 165 -18.47 8.92 -14.51
CA SER A 165 -19.14 9.67 -13.44
C SER A 165 -19.74 11.00 -13.92
N VAL A 166 -19.21 11.58 -15.01
CA VAL A 166 -19.53 12.93 -15.51
C VAL A 166 -20.29 12.86 -16.85
N ALA A 167 -20.51 11.68 -17.43
CA ALA A 167 -21.14 11.43 -18.74
C ALA A 167 -22.55 12.05 -18.89
N LYS A 168 -23.18 12.45 -17.78
CA LYS A 168 -24.42 13.24 -17.78
C LYS A 168 -24.22 14.76 -18.01
N SER A 169 -22.98 15.24 -18.09
CA SER A 169 -22.61 16.66 -18.05
C SER A 169 -21.43 17.07 -18.95
N VAL A 170 -20.88 16.15 -19.74
CA VAL A 170 -19.88 16.45 -20.78
C VAL A 170 -20.60 16.46 -22.13
N ALA A 171 -20.67 17.61 -22.79
CA ALA A 171 -21.04 17.66 -24.20
C ALA A 171 -19.86 17.18 -25.05
N SER A 172 -20.11 16.62 -26.23
CA SER A 172 -19.04 16.13 -27.13
C SER A 172 -18.05 17.20 -27.61
N ASP A 173 -18.31 18.47 -27.27
CA ASP A 173 -17.56 19.66 -27.66
C ASP A 173 -16.83 20.33 -26.47
N ASP A 174 -16.79 19.69 -25.29
CA ASP A 174 -16.08 20.23 -24.12
C ASP A 174 -14.57 20.34 -24.40
N SER A 175 -14.04 21.57 -24.30
CA SER A 175 -12.61 21.84 -24.52
C SER A 175 -11.71 21.07 -23.54
N ARG A 176 -10.48 20.72 -23.96
CA ARG A 176 -9.46 20.02 -23.14
C ARG A 176 -9.24 20.65 -21.75
N GLU A 177 -9.41 21.96 -21.65
CA GLU A 177 -9.33 22.71 -20.39
C GLU A 177 -10.48 22.39 -19.43
N ILE A 178 -11.71 22.26 -19.93
CA ILE A 178 -12.89 21.88 -19.14
C ILE A 178 -12.69 20.48 -18.57
N VAL A 179 -12.21 19.54 -19.39
CA VAL A 179 -11.90 18.17 -18.97
C VAL A 179 -10.82 18.16 -17.89
N SER A 180 -9.72 18.92 -18.07
CA SER A 180 -8.66 19.02 -17.06
C SER A 180 -9.16 19.58 -15.73
N ARG A 181 -10.00 20.61 -15.75
CA ARG A 181 -10.61 21.18 -14.55
C ARG A 181 -11.52 20.19 -13.84
N LYS A 182 -12.46 19.56 -14.56
CA LYS A 182 -13.37 18.54 -14.01
C LYS A 182 -12.60 17.35 -13.41
N PHE A 183 -11.50 16.94 -14.05
CA PHE A 183 -10.61 15.90 -13.52
C PHE A 183 -9.96 16.32 -12.20
N ARG A 184 -9.45 17.55 -12.09
CA ARG A 184 -8.87 18.07 -10.84
C ARG A 184 -9.91 18.15 -9.72
N GLU A 185 -11.11 18.65 -10.03
CA GLU A 185 -12.22 18.72 -9.06
C GLU A 185 -12.56 17.32 -8.55
N LYS A 186 -12.71 16.35 -9.47
CA LYS A 186 -13.01 14.97 -9.10
C LYS A 186 -11.89 14.34 -8.27
N ARG A 187 -10.63 14.59 -8.61
CA ARG A 187 -9.48 14.16 -7.82
C ARG A 187 -9.59 14.69 -6.39
N LEU A 188 -9.85 15.99 -6.20
CA LEU A 188 -10.01 16.58 -4.87
C LEU A 188 -11.21 15.99 -4.10
N GLU A 189 -12.33 15.70 -4.77
CA GLU A 189 -13.46 15.00 -4.16
C GLU A 189 -13.09 13.60 -3.67
N GLU A 190 -12.34 12.84 -4.47
CA GLU A 190 -11.87 11.51 -4.07
C GLU A 190 -10.90 11.61 -2.88
N LEU A 191 -10.00 12.61 -2.85
CA LEU A 191 -9.07 12.84 -1.74
C LEU A 191 -9.78 13.15 -0.41
N LYS A 192 -10.98 13.75 -0.42
CA LYS A 192 -11.75 14.01 0.81
C LYS A 192 -12.03 12.72 1.59
N LYS A 193 -12.23 11.59 0.91
CA LYS A 193 -12.46 10.26 1.53
C LYS A 193 -11.24 9.75 2.30
N TRP A 194 -10.10 10.42 2.15
CA TRP A 194 -8.81 10.09 2.76
C TRP A 194 -8.37 11.13 3.78
N GLY A 195 -9.26 12.05 4.17
CA GLY A 195 -9.01 13.07 5.20
C GLY A 195 -8.50 14.41 4.67
N TYR A 196 -8.46 14.60 3.34
CA TYR A 196 -8.14 15.91 2.75
C TYR A 196 -9.26 16.93 2.99
N GLN A 197 -8.89 18.13 3.41
CA GLN A 197 -9.77 19.29 3.51
C GLN A 197 -9.31 20.42 2.59
N PRO A 198 -10.23 21.21 2.01
CA PRO A 198 -9.86 22.40 1.24
C PRO A 198 -8.97 23.34 2.08
N GLY A 199 -7.81 23.72 1.54
CA GLY A 199 -6.82 24.55 2.24
C GLY A 199 -5.76 23.78 3.04
N ASP A 200 -5.79 22.45 3.04
CA ASP A 200 -4.71 21.63 3.60
C ASP A 200 -3.37 21.85 2.87
N SER A 201 -2.26 21.59 3.58
CA SER A 201 -0.91 21.69 3.04
C SER A 201 -0.66 20.68 1.90
N THR A 202 0.31 20.99 1.04
CA THR A 202 0.76 20.08 -0.02
C THR A 202 1.13 18.69 0.52
N GLU A 203 1.73 18.62 1.71
CA GLU A 203 2.09 17.35 2.34
C GLU A 203 0.87 16.49 2.67
N LYS A 204 -0.21 17.10 3.17
CA LYS A 204 -1.47 16.39 3.44
C LYS A 204 -2.14 15.92 2.15
N VAL A 205 -2.06 16.71 1.07
CA VAL A 205 -2.56 16.30 -0.25
C VAL A 205 -1.80 15.07 -0.74
N VAL A 206 -0.47 15.10 -0.69
CA VAL A 206 0.39 13.98 -1.09
C VAL A 206 0.12 12.74 -0.23
N PHE A 207 -0.09 12.92 1.08
CA PHE A 207 -0.44 11.84 1.98
C PHE A 207 -1.80 11.22 1.64
N ALA A 208 -2.84 12.04 1.46
CA ALA A 208 -4.17 11.57 1.08
C ALA A 208 -4.13 10.82 -0.27
N GLU A 209 -3.35 11.32 -1.23
CA GLU A 209 -3.15 10.66 -2.52
C GLU A 209 -2.44 9.30 -2.36
N SER A 210 -1.38 9.21 -1.55
CA SER A 210 -0.71 7.93 -1.30
C SER A 210 -1.64 6.89 -0.68
N CYS A 211 -2.59 7.33 0.17
CA CYS A 211 -3.61 6.45 0.74
C CYS A 211 -4.61 6.00 -0.34
N ALA A 212 -5.04 6.90 -1.22
CA ALA A 212 -5.93 6.58 -2.34
C ALA A 212 -5.28 5.62 -3.34
N GLU A 213 -4.00 5.81 -3.64
CA GLU A 213 -3.17 4.93 -4.46
C GLU A 213 -3.07 3.53 -3.83
N ALA A 214 -2.71 3.44 -2.55
CA ALA A 214 -2.65 2.16 -1.83
C ALA A 214 -4.01 1.45 -1.81
N ALA A 215 -5.10 2.23 -1.80
CA ALA A 215 -6.46 1.72 -1.82
C ALA A 215 -6.93 1.24 -3.21
N SER A 216 -6.26 1.66 -4.28
CA SER A 216 -6.66 1.35 -5.65
C SER A 216 -6.60 -0.17 -5.95
N PRO A 217 -7.38 -0.67 -6.91
CA PRO A 217 -7.33 -2.09 -7.27
C PRO A 217 -6.00 -2.48 -7.96
N PRO A 218 -5.66 -3.79 -8.05
CA PRO A 218 -4.37 -4.25 -8.56
C PRO A 218 -4.06 -3.89 -10.03
N ASP A 219 -5.10 -3.61 -10.84
CA ASP A 219 -4.95 -3.22 -12.25
C ASP A 219 -4.46 -1.77 -12.43
N ARG A 220 -4.37 -1.00 -11.35
CA ARG A 220 -3.89 0.39 -11.35
C ARG A 220 -2.37 0.44 -11.17
N ILE A 221 -1.75 1.36 -11.91
CA ILE A 221 -0.32 1.66 -11.79
C ILE A 221 -0.16 2.84 -10.83
N ILE A 222 0.59 2.60 -9.76
CA ILE A 222 0.82 3.52 -8.65
C ILE A 222 2.31 3.56 -8.26
N PRO A 223 2.79 4.62 -7.59
CA PRO A 223 4.15 4.72 -7.10
C PRO A 223 4.59 3.51 -6.27
N VAL A 224 5.88 3.18 -6.30
CA VAL A 224 6.46 1.99 -5.66
C VAL A 224 6.15 1.92 -4.14
N LEU A 225 6.14 3.05 -3.44
CA LEU A 225 5.75 3.08 -2.02
C LEU A 225 4.29 2.65 -1.81
N SER A 226 3.36 3.26 -2.55
CA SER A 226 1.93 2.97 -2.49
C SER A 226 1.62 1.55 -2.97
N LEU A 227 2.40 1.02 -3.92
CA LEU A 227 2.38 -0.38 -4.36
C LEU A 227 2.67 -1.35 -3.21
N ALA A 228 3.72 -1.08 -2.42
CA ALA A 228 4.04 -1.88 -1.25
C ALA A 228 2.92 -1.84 -0.21
N HIS A 229 2.37 -0.66 0.09
CA HIS A 229 1.25 -0.51 1.03
C HIS A 229 -0.02 -1.22 0.54
N ARG A 230 -0.31 -1.15 -0.76
CA ARG A 230 -1.39 -1.92 -1.40
C ARG A 230 -1.20 -3.42 -1.17
N ARG A 231 0.02 -3.94 -1.34
CA ARG A 231 0.32 -5.36 -1.10
C ARG A 231 0.22 -5.76 0.36
N PHE A 232 0.67 -4.90 1.28
CA PHE A 232 0.44 -5.14 2.71
C PHE A 232 -1.05 -5.18 3.06
N ARG A 233 -1.87 -4.31 2.45
CA ARG A 233 -3.33 -4.36 2.61
C ARG A 233 -3.90 -5.70 2.13
N LEU A 234 -3.63 -6.05 0.88
CA LEU A 234 -4.26 -7.21 0.22
C LEU A 234 -3.83 -8.54 0.84
N GLU A 235 -2.54 -8.69 1.16
CA GLU A 235 -1.99 -9.97 1.61
C GLU A 235 -2.09 -10.16 3.14
N PHE A 236 -2.23 -9.08 3.92
CA PHE A 236 -2.25 -9.18 5.39
C PHE A 236 -3.49 -8.55 6.03
N ILE A 237 -3.82 -7.29 5.74
CA ILE A 237 -4.91 -6.59 6.44
C ILE A 237 -6.29 -7.10 6.02
N GLU A 238 -6.57 -7.20 4.72
CA GLU A 238 -7.88 -7.66 4.22
C GLU A 238 -8.25 -9.07 4.69
N PRO A 239 -7.35 -10.07 4.68
CA PRO A 239 -7.62 -11.38 5.28
C PRO A 239 -8.00 -11.30 6.77
N LEU A 240 -7.40 -10.38 7.53
CA LEU A 240 -7.74 -10.19 8.95
C LEU A 240 -9.05 -9.44 9.16
N LEU A 241 -9.46 -8.59 8.20
CA LEU A 241 -10.75 -7.91 8.19
C LEU A 241 -11.90 -8.83 7.74
N ALA A 242 -11.61 -9.83 6.93
CA ALA A 242 -12.59 -10.77 6.42
C ALA A 242 -13.30 -11.53 7.54
N VAL A 243 -14.62 -11.64 7.41
CA VAL A 243 -15.45 -12.44 8.31
C VAL A 243 -15.39 -13.90 7.87
N PRO A 244 -15.03 -14.86 8.74
CA PRO A 244 -15.05 -16.27 8.39
C PRO A 244 -16.44 -16.67 7.87
N LYS A 245 -16.51 -17.18 6.64
CA LYS A 245 -17.74 -17.74 6.10
C LYS A 245 -17.97 -19.07 6.82
N VAL A 246 -19.00 -19.16 7.65
CA VAL A 246 -19.43 -20.43 8.26
C VAL A 246 -19.92 -21.31 7.11
N THR A 247 -19.10 -22.27 6.68
CA THR A 247 -19.47 -23.28 5.69
C THR A 247 -20.42 -24.29 6.31
N GLY A 248 -21.69 -23.90 6.44
CA GLY A 248 -22.80 -24.80 6.73
C GLY A 248 -23.46 -25.25 5.43
N LYS A 249 -23.13 -26.46 4.98
CA LYS A 249 -23.90 -27.21 3.99
C LYS A 249 -25.25 -27.57 4.64
N ASN A 250 -26.37 -27.03 4.14
CA ASN A 250 -27.63 -27.77 3.91
C ASN A 250 -28.75 -26.86 3.38
N ASN A 251 -29.38 -27.33 2.30
CA ASN A 251 -30.67 -26.88 1.78
C ASN A 251 -31.76 -26.89 2.87
N SER A 252 -32.61 -25.85 2.93
CA SER A 252 -34.06 -26.03 2.89
C SER A 252 -34.81 -24.70 2.89
N LYS A 253 -35.76 -24.59 1.96
CA LYS A 253 -36.86 -23.64 1.99
C LYS A 253 -37.68 -23.88 3.26
N ILE A 254 -37.56 -23.03 4.27
CA ILE A 254 -38.62 -22.87 5.28
C ILE A 254 -38.82 -21.38 5.53
N LYS A 255 -39.92 -20.87 4.97
CA LYS A 255 -40.52 -19.59 5.38
C LYS A 255 -40.96 -19.75 6.84
N ASN A 256 -40.24 -19.18 7.78
CA ASN A 256 -40.80 -18.87 9.10
C ASN A 256 -40.40 -17.45 9.50
N LYS A 257 -41.45 -16.63 9.67
CA LYS A 257 -41.45 -15.29 10.29
C LYS A 257 -40.65 -15.34 11.59
N VAL A 258 -39.58 -14.56 11.68
CA VAL A 258 -38.97 -14.20 12.97
C VAL A 258 -39.67 -12.93 13.49
N PRO A 259 -40.12 -12.89 14.76
CA PRO A 259 -40.79 -11.72 15.32
C PRO A 259 -39.82 -10.53 15.44
N LYS A 260 -40.29 -9.32 15.14
CA LYS A 260 -39.59 -8.09 15.47
C LYS A 260 -39.60 -7.90 16.99
N THR A 261 -38.44 -8.00 17.63
CA THR A 261 -38.21 -7.44 18.98
C THR A 261 -37.23 -6.27 18.91
N PRO A 262 -37.38 -5.26 19.80
CA PRO A 262 -36.78 -3.94 19.64
C PRO A 262 -35.35 -3.86 20.20
N LEU A 263 -34.65 -2.79 19.78
CA LEU A 263 -33.35 -2.28 20.24
C LEU A 263 -32.73 -2.98 21.47
N GLY A 264 -31.70 -3.79 21.22
CA GLY A 264 -30.79 -4.33 22.23
C GLY A 264 -29.56 -4.90 21.50
N ALA A 265 -28.36 -4.65 22.04
CA ALA A 265 -27.06 -4.93 21.41
C ALA A 265 -26.97 -6.31 20.74
N ASN A 266 -26.77 -6.33 19.42
CA ASN A 266 -26.64 -7.57 18.63
C ASN A 266 -25.36 -8.35 19.00
N PRO A 267 -25.44 -9.55 19.63
CA PRO A 267 -24.26 -10.31 20.03
C PRO A 267 -24.11 -11.56 19.17
N ALA A 268 -24.09 -11.49 17.83
CA ALA A 268 -23.93 -12.71 17.03
C ALA A 268 -23.53 -12.52 15.55
N ARG A 269 -22.85 -11.43 15.17
CA ARG A 269 -22.21 -11.39 13.84
C ARG A 269 -20.75 -11.80 13.99
N PRO A 270 -20.26 -12.84 13.29
CA PRO A 270 -18.84 -13.17 13.32
C PRO A 270 -18.08 -11.93 12.83
N LYS A 271 -17.22 -11.39 13.69
CA LYS A 271 -16.36 -10.26 13.36
C LYS A 271 -15.08 -10.80 12.74
N GLY A 272 -14.49 -10.04 11.81
CA GLY A 272 -13.14 -10.34 11.33
C GLY A 272 -12.15 -10.40 12.49
N ARG A 273 -11.08 -11.18 12.34
CA ARG A 273 -10.08 -11.42 13.39
C ARG A 273 -9.52 -10.10 13.94
N LEU A 274 -9.20 -9.15 13.06
CA LEU A 274 -8.69 -7.84 13.48
C LEU A 274 -9.71 -7.06 14.32
N ALA A 275 -10.99 -7.12 13.96
CA ALA A 275 -12.03 -6.43 14.71
C ALA A 275 -12.29 -7.04 16.10
N ARG A 276 -12.05 -8.35 16.27
CA ARG A 276 -12.04 -9.01 17.59
C ARG A 276 -10.82 -8.58 18.39
N ALA A 277 -9.63 -8.66 17.80
CA ALA A 277 -8.38 -8.24 18.41
C ALA A 277 -8.41 -6.79 18.91
N VAL A 278 -8.89 -5.85 18.10
CA VAL A 278 -9.09 -4.45 18.51
C VAL A 278 -10.09 -4.33 19.64
N LYS A 279 -11.19 -5.09 19.61
CA LYS A 279 -12.16 -5.11 20.72
C LYS A 279 -11.46 -5.53 22.02
N THR A 280 -10.71 -6.63 21.97
CA THR A 280 -9.98 -7.17 23.11
C THR A 280 -8.97 -6.16 23.66
N VAL A 281 -8.17 -5.51 22.81
CA VAL A 281 -7.19 -4.50 23.26
C VAL A 281 -7.87 -3.28 23.90
N LEU A 282 -8.95 -2.77 23.30
CA LEU A 282 -9.63 -1.58 23.81
C LEU A 282 -10.39 -1.82 25.12
N GLU A 283 -10.82 -3.06 25.37
CA GLU A 283 -11.60 -3.45 26.55
C GLU A 283 -10.77 -4.19 27.61
N SER A 284 -9.47 -4.43 27.37
CA SER A 284 -8.61 -5.19 28.28
C SER A 284 -8.13 -4.36 29.47
N ASP A 285 -8.44 -4.81 30.69
CA ASP A 285 -7.95 -4.22 31.94
C ASP A 285 -6.46 -4.49 32.20
N THR A 286 -5.85 -5.44 31.48
CA THR A 286 -4.42 -5.78 31.63
C THR A 286 -3.48 -4.84 30.88
N ILE A 287 -4.01 -4.07 29.92
CA ILE A 287 -3.24 -3.12 29.11
C ILE A 287 -3.46 -1.74 29.70
N ASN A 288 -2.37 -1.08 30.13
CA ASN A 288 -2.43 0.28 30.62
C ASN A 288 -2.93 1.26 29.53
N GLU A 289 -3.49 2.40 29.96
CA GLU A 289 -4.15 3.35 29.05
C GLU A 289 -3.21 3.93 27.99
N GLY A 290 -1.96 4.24 28.37
CA GLY A 290 -0.96 4.78 27.45
C GLY A 290 -0.59 3.79 26.33
N GLU A 291 -0.38 2.52 26.68
CA GLU A 291 -0.12 1.46 25.71
C GLU A 291 -1.35 1.19 24.83
N ARG A 292 -2.55 1.20 25.42
CA ARG A 292 -3.81 1.06 24.67
C ARG A 292 -3.97 2.18 23.65
N PHE A 293 -3.67 3.43 24.03
CA PHE A 293 -3.66 4.59 23.13
C PHE A 293 -2.61 4.43 22.01
N ARG A 294 -1.38 4.05 22.36
CA ARG A 294 -0.30 3.80 21.39
C ARG A 294 -0.69 2.75 20.36
N LEU A 295 -1.24 1.62 20.83
CA LEU A 295 -1.69 0.53 19.95
C LEU A 295 -2.85 0.97 19.05
N ALA A 296 -3.84 1.67 19.60
CA ALA A 296 -4.99 2.15 18.85
C ALA A 296 -4.61 3.21 17.80
N SER A 297 -3.82 4.20 18.19
CA SER A 297 -3.32 5.27 17.31
C SER A 297 -2.41 4.71 16.21
N GLY A 298 -1.47 3.84 16.57
CA GLY A 298 -0.62 3.17 15.60
C GLY A 298 -1.41 2.34 14.60
N LEU A 299 -2.43 1.60 15.05
CA LEU A 299 -3.26 0.80 14.15
C LEU A 299 -4.15 1.67 13.26
N ALA A 300 -4.71 2.76 13.78
CA ALA A 300 -5.47 3.71 12.98
C ALA A 300 -4.62 4.29 11.84
N ASN A 301 -3.37 4.69 12.16
CA ASN A 301 -2.42 5.16 11.18
C ASN A 301 -2.07 4.09 10.13
N THR A 302 -1.75 2.86 10.57
CA THR A 302 -1.47 1.74 9.66
C THR A 302 -2.64 1.51 8.69
N LEU A 303 -3.88 1.44 9.20
CA LEU A 303 -5.06 1.23 8.37
C LEU A 303 -5.25 2.37 7.36
N GLN A 304 -5.00 3.62 7.76
CA GLN A 304 -5.06 4.75 6.84
C GLN A 304 -4.01 4.65 5.72
N VAL A 305 -2.74 4.44 6.08
CA VAL A 305 -1.61 4.39 5.14
C VAL A 305 -1.78 3.27 4.11
N VAL A 306 -2.32 2.11 4.52
CA VAL A 306 -2.54 0.98 3.61
C VAL A 306 -3.83 1.09 2.80
N GLY A 307 -4.55 2.21 2.89
CA GLY A 307 -5.72 2.47 2.05
C GLY A 307 -7.03 1.89 2.59
N ILE A 308 -7.20 1.81 3.92
CA ILE A 308 -8.51 1.54 4.54
C ILE A 308 -9.24 2.87 4.75
N ARG A 309 -10.39 3.01 4.09
CA ARG A 309 -11.20 4.23 4.09
C ARG A 309 -11.71 4.61 5.48
N GLU A 310 -11.93 5.91 5.69
CA GLU A 310 -12.44 6.48 6.94
C GLU A 310 -13.86 5.99 7.28
N ASP A 311 -14.63 5.60 6.27
CA ASP A 311 -15.99 5.09 6.44
C ASP A 311 -16.02 3.65 7.00
N HIS A 312 -14.87 2.95 6.99
CA HIS A 312 -14.74 1.59 7.50
C HIS A 312 -15.00 1.53 9.02
N SER A 313 -15.90 0.63 9.43
CA SER A 313 -16.38 0.53 10.82
C SER A 313 -15.27 0.38 11.87
N LEU A 314 -14.24 -0.42 11.57
CA LEU A 314 -13.10 -0.59 12.47
C LEU A 314 -12.26 0.69 12.59
N ARG A 315 -12.05 1.40 11.47
CA ARG A 315 -11.26 2.63 11.45
C ARG A 315 -11.98 3.72 12.23
N LYS A 316 -13.29 3.92 12.00
CA LYS A 316 -14.12 4.83 12.81
C LYS A 316 -14.03 4.54 14.31
N ARG A 317 -14.02 3.26 14.71
CA ARG A 317 -13.92 2.89 16.13
C ARG A 317 -12.58 3.31 16.73
N LEU A 318 -11.48 3.08 16.00
CA LEU A 318 -10.15 3.49 16.43
C LEU A 318 -10.00 5.00 16.47
N ASP A 319 -10.42 5.70 15.41
CA ASP A 319 -10.37 7.16 15.33
C ASP A 319 -11.18 7.83 16.45
N LYS A 320 -12.38 7.31 16.74
CA LYS A 320 -13.19 7.77 17.87
C LYS A 320 -12.49 7.55 19.21
N TYR A 321 -11.84 6.41 19.39
CA TYR A 321 -11.09 6.12 20.61
C TYR A 321 -9.91 7.08 20.77
N VAL A 322 -9.10 7.25 19.71
CA VAL A 322 -7.95 8.16 19.70
C VAL A 322 -8.37 9.60 19.97
N ALA A 323 -9.48 10.06 19.39
CA ALA A 323 -10.02 11.40 19.63
C ALA A 323 -10.59 11.60 21.06
N SER A 324 -10.95 10.51 21.75
CA SER A 324 -11.52 10.57 23.11
C SER A 324 -10.48 10.62 24.22
N VAL A 325 -9.24 10.22 23.94
CA VAL A 325 -8.15 10.24 24.91
C VAL A 325 -7.48 11.62 24.84
N PRO A 326 -7.47 12.41 25.92
CA PRO A 326 -6.80 13.71 25.93
C PRO A 326 -5.29 13.52 25.68
N PRO A 327 -4.63 14.46 24.97
CA PRO A 327 -3.20 14.37 24.75
C PRO A 327 -2.50 14.37 26.11
N VAL A 328 -1.78 13.29 26.41
CA VAL A 328 -0.93 13.20 27.60
C VAL A 328 0.13 14.29 27.45
N MET A 329 -0.01 15.36 28.23
CA MET A 329 0.98 16.43 28.26
C MET A 329 2.31 15.82 28.71
N PRO A 330 3.44 16.11 28.03
CA PRO A 330 4.74 15.65 28.49
C PRO A 330 4.96 16.20 29.91
N SER A 331 5.27 15.30 30.85
CA SER A 331 5.69 15.70 32.20
C SER A 331 6.87 16.67 32.08
N PRO A 332 6.86 17.81 32.80
CA PRO A 332 8.00 18.71 32.79
C PRO A 332 9.27 17.94 33.20
N PRO A 333 10.42 18.22 32.56
CA PRO A 333 11.68 17.59 32.96
C PRO A 333 12.00 17.93 34.43
N PRO A 334 12.65 17.00 35.16
CA PRO A 334 13.03 17.19 36.56
C PRO A 334 14.00 18.35 36.77
#